data_AF-A0A5D0QJP5-F1
#
_entry.id   AF-A0A5D0QJP5-F1
#
_cell.length_a   1.000
_cell.length_b   1.000
_cell.length_c   1.000
_cell.angle_alpha   90.00
_cell.angle_beta   90.00
_cell.angle_gamma   90.00
#
_symmetry.space_group_name_H-M   'P 1'
#
loop_
_entity.id
_entity.type
_entity.pdbx_description
1 polymer ?
#
loop_
_entity_poly.entity_id
_entity_poly.type
_entity_poly.pdbx_seq_one_letter_code
_entity_poly.pdbx_strand_id
1 'polypeptide(L)'
;MKRIFSMKESRDTNFTEVITHIKEARNQATNKGTFPPLRDGANYSDPLNPPLKGPLGNVKAKVMRGDWLASRDVEAGKPFTKATEDQELKNRKVFSLNPKDYPPSGLFQAEGKWYTNSWCKYYWEEVYRAAPRPTSRTVNCDEFPWASTTQGAASAKGHFSIKAISGTQNQSHGGTVGNWTNTQRLLAGDSFWYEIIP
;
A
#
# COMPACT_ATOMS: atom_id res chain seq x y z
N MET A 1 23.39 10.16 -9.99
CA MET A 1 22.51 9.62 -11.05
C MET A 1 21.09 9.52 -10.48
N LYS A 2 20.06 9.81 -11.28
CA LYS A 2 18.65 9.70 -10.81
C LYS A 2 18.22 8.24 -10.89
N ARG A 3 17.65 7.70 -9.82
CA ARG A 3 17.17 6.31 -9.75
C ARG A 3 15.66 6.31 -9.88
N ILE A 4 15.16 5.79 -10.99
CA ILE A 4 13.73 5.79 -11.33
C ILE A 4 13.31 4.35 -11.61
N PHE A 5 12.31 3.87 -10.88
CA PHE A 5 11.66 2.59 -11.13
C PHE A 5 10.52 2.80 -12.14
N SER A 6 10.74 2.39 -13.38
CA SER A 6 9.76 2.57 -14.46
C SER A 6 8.85 1.35 -14.56
N MET A 7 7.54 1.57 -14.46
CA MET A 7 6.51 0.58 -14.78
C MET A 7 5.90 0.94 -16.14
N LYS A 8 5.95 0.03 -17.11
CA LYS A 8 5.47 0.23 -18.48
C LYS A 8 4.20 -0.58 -18.70
N GLU A 9 3.04 0.05 -18.85
CA GLU A 9 1.75 -0.66 -18.99
C GLU A 9 1.76 -1.63 -20.18
N SER A 10 2.43 -1.25 -21.27
CA SER A 10 2.62 -2.08 -22.47
C SER A 10 3.54 -3.31 -22.31
N ARG A 11 4.38 -3.38 -21.26
CA ARG A 11 5.37 -4.47 -21.09
C ARG A 11 5.22 -5.22 -19.79
N ASP A 12 4.83 -4.54 -18.73
CA ASP A 12 4.73 -5.06 -17.37
C ASP A 12 3.34 -5.66 -17.11
N THR A 13 2.92 -6.55 -18.01
CA THR A 13 1.58 -7.13 -18.04
C THR A 13 1.33 -8.17 -16.94
N ASN A 14 2.39 -8.58 -16.24
CA ASN A 14 2.36 -9.50 -15.11
C ASN A 14 1.98 -8.84 -13.78
N PHE A 15 1.84 -7.51 -13.71
CA PHE A 15 1.40 -6.82 -12.50
C PHE A 15 0.55 -5.55 -12.76
N THR A 16 -0.34 -5.62 -13.75
CA THR A 16 -1.28 -4.55 -14.12
C THR A 16 -2.21 -4.11 -12.97
N GLU A 17 -2.61 -5.01 -12.08
CA GLU A 17 -3.42 -4.67 -10.90
C GLU A 17 -2.67 -3.76 -9.92
N VAL A 18 -1.35 -3.96 -9.77
CA VAL A 18 -0.50 -3.09 -8.94
C VAL A 18 -0.36 -1.72 -9.60
N ILE A 19 -0.08 -1.68 -10.90
CA ILE A 19 0.00 -0.41 -11.65
C ILE A 19 -1.32 0.37 -11.52
N THR A 20 -2.46 -0.33 -11.65
CA THR A 20 -3.80 0.25 -11.48
C THR A 20 -3.99 0.79 -10.07
N HIS A 21 -3.62 0.04 -9.04
CA HIS A 21 -3.68 0.51 -7.66
C HIS A 21 -2.84 1.77 -7.43
N ILE A 22 -1.61 1.83 -7.95
CA ILE A 22 -0.75 3.01 -7.84
C ILE A 22 -1.37 4.21 -8.56
N LYS A 23 -1.95 4.02 -9.76
CA LYS A 23 -2.66 5.07 -10.50
C LYS A 23 -3.85 5.62 -9.70
N GLU A 24 -4.66 4.76 -9.11
CA GLU A 24 -5.77 5.16 -8.24
C GLU A 24 -5.28 5.90 -6.98
N ALA A 25 -4.23 5.40 -6.34
CA ALA A 25 -3.71 5.96 -5.09
C ALA A 25 -3.05 7.33 -5.29
N ARG A 26 -2.33 7.56 -6.40
CA ARG A 26 -1.65 8.83 -6.68
C ARG A 26 -2.60 9.93 -7.20
N ASN A 27 -3.75 9.56 -7.76
CA ASN A 27 -4.66 10.51 -8.40
C ASN A 27 -5.38 11.39 -7.35
N GLN A 28 -4.89 12.61 -7.11
CA GLN A 28 -5.45 13.54 -6.12
C GLN A 28 -6.94 13.86 -6.33
N ALA A 29 -7.45 13.77 -7.56
CA ALA A 29 -8.85 14.06 -7.85
C ALA A 29 -9.80 12.98 -7.28
N THR A 30 -9.34 11.73 -7.19
CA THR A 30 -10.19 10.57 -6.89
C THR A 30 -9.71 9.74 -5.71
N ASN A 31 -8.45 9.87 -5.26
CA ASN A 31 -7.85 8.98 -4.28
C ASN A 31 -8.44 9.08 -2.86
N LYS A 32 -9.28 10.08 -2.59
CA LYS A 32 -10.12 10.11 -1.38
C LYS A 32 -11.03 8.88 -1.27
N GLY A 33 -11.31 8.20 -2.40
CA GLY A 33 -12.09 6.97 -2.45
C GLY A 33 -11.29 5.69 -2.15
N THR A 34 -9.96 5.75 -2.04
CA THR A 34 -9.17 4.53 -1.75
C THR A 34 -9.13 4.22 -0.25
N PHE A 35 -8.85 2.97 0.09
CA PHE A 35 -8.83 2.49 1.49
C PHE A 35 -7.41 2.44 2.06
N PRO A 36 -7.20 2.65 3.37
CA PRO A 36 -8.18 3.19 4.31
C PRO A 36 -8.53 4.65 3.98
N PRO A 37 -9.74 5.15 4.28
CA PRO A 37 -10.07 6.56 4.08
C PRO A 37 -9.20 7.46 4.96
N LEU A 38 -8.76 8.61 4.42
CA LEU A 38 -8.07 9.63 5.20
C LEU A 38 -9.09 10.55 5.90
N ARG A 39 -9.00 10.69 7.22
CA ARG A 39 -9.88 11.52 8.06
C ARG A 39 -9.11 12.14 9.22
N ASP A 40 -9.56 13.31 9.68
CA ASP A 40 -9.02 13.93 10.89
C ASP A 40 -9.39 13.08 12.12
N GLY A 41 -8.43 12.95 13.04
CA GLY A 41 -8.61 12.21 14.31
C GLY A 41 -8.65 10.68 14.18
N ALA A 42 -8.58 10.12 12.97
CA ALA A 42 -8.49 8.68 12.79
C ALA A 42 -7.12 8.16 13.25
N ASN A 43 -7.13 7.04 13.99
CA ASN A 43 -5.90 6.37 14.42
C ASN A 43 -5.46 5.34 13.36
N TYR A 44 -4.41 5.69 12.61
CA TYR A 44 -3.83 4.80 11.60
C TYR A 44 -2.74 3.88 12.13
N SER A 45 -2.48 3.88 13.44
CA SER A 45 -1.41 3.09 14.07
C SER A 45 -1.94 1.91 14.88
N ASP A 46 -3.27 1.75 14.95
CA ASP A 46 -3.94 0.68 15.70
C ASP A 46 -4.61 -0.31 14.75
N PRO A 47 -3.97 -1.45 14.42
CA PRO A 47 -4.52 -2.41 13.49
C PRO A 47 -5.77 -3.13 14.00
N LEU A 48 -6.15 -2.98 15.28
CA LEU A 48 -7.41 -3.51 15.80
C LEU A 48 -8.60 -2.59 15.50
N ASN A 49 -8.35 -1.33 15.15
CA ASN A 49 -9.38 -0.31 14.96
C ASN A 49 -9.21 0.37 13.58
N PRO A 50 -9.53 -0.33 12.47
CA PRO A 50 -9.47 0.29 11.15
C PRO A 50 -10.47 1.45 11.02
N PRO A 51 -10.13 2.49 10.24
CA PRO A 51 -11.10 3.51 9.86
C PRO A 51 -12.35 2.94 9.17
N LEU A 52 -13.54 3.38 9.58
CA LEU A 52 -14.80 2.86 9.04
C LEU A 52 -14.92 3.01 7.52
N LYS A 53 -15.53 2.02 6.87
CA LYS A 53 -15.94 2.04 5.46
C LYS A 53 -16.93 3.16 5.17
N GLY A 54 -17.04 3.49 3.88
CA GLY A 54 -18.12 4.32 3.36
C GLY A 54 -17.80 5.83 3.31
N PRO A 55 -18.53 6.57 2.47
CA PRO A 55 -18.48 8.01 2.45
C PRO A 55 -19.18 8.55 3.70
N LEU A 56 -18.38 8.98 4.67
CA LEU A 56 -18.88 9.71 5.86
C LEU A 56 -18.86 11.23 5.66
N GLY A 57 -18.66 11.70 4.42
CA GLY A 57 -18.60 13.12 4.05
C GLY A 57 -17.29 13.85 4.42
N ASN A 58 -16.49 13.31 5.33
CA ASN A 58 -15.25 13.95 5.84
C ASN A 58 -13.94 13.34 5.29
N VAL A 59 -14.01 12.62 4.16
CA VAL A 59 -12.84 11.91 3.60
C VAL A 59 -11.96 12.87 2.79
N LYS A 60 -10.66 12.85 3.06
CA LYS A 60 -9.66 13.73 2.43
C LYS A 60 -8.88 13.02 1.32
N ALA A 61 -8.39 13.81 0.36
CA ALA A 61 -7.41 13.34 -0.62
C ALA A 61 -6.08 13.01 0.07
N LYS A 62 -5.37 12.00 -0.45
CA LYS A 62 -4.11 11.53 0.12
C LYS A 62 -2.94 12.05 -0.69
N VAL A 63 -1.89 12.55 -0.04
CA VAL A 63 -0.67 12.97 -0.73
C VAL A 63 0.30 11.80 -0.82
N MET A 64 0.54 11.30 -2.03
CA MET A 64 1.50 10.21 -2.28
C MET A 64 2.77 10.77 -2.91
N ARG A 65 3.94 10.47 -2.33
CA ARG A 65 5.26 10.88 -2.86
C ARG A 65 5.74 9.94 -3.97
N GLY A 66 6.90 10.27 -4.55
CA GLY A 66 7.70 9.39 -5.40
C GLY A 66 7.43 9.50 -6.90
N ASP A 67 6.44 10.29 -7.31
CA ASP A 67 6.01 10.40 -8.70
C ASP A 67 7.00 11.24 -9.50
N TRP A 68 7.79 10.56 -10.33
CA TRP A 68 8.81 11.20 -11.17
C TRP A 68 8.23 12.26 -12.12
N LEU A 69 6.98 12.08 -12.55
CA LEU A 69 6.32 12.98 -13.50
C LEU A 69 5.67 14.19 -12.84
N ALA A 70 5.56 14.21 -11.50
CA ALA A 70 5.08 15.37 -10.77
C ALA A 70 6.17 16.43 -10.60
N SER A 71 5.77 17.70 -10.43
CA SER A 71 6.71 18.77 -10.11
C SER A 71 7.48 18.45 -8.82
N ARG A 72 8.79 18.72 -8.82
CA ARG A 72 9.65 18.49 -7.65
C ARG A 72 9.36 19.43 -6.49
N ASP A 73 8.67 20.54 -6.77
CA ASP A 73 8.32 21.54 -5.76
C ASP A 73 7.07 21.13 -4.97
N VAL A 74 6.32 20.13 -5.43
CA VAL A 74 5.17 19.57 -4.72
C VAL A 74 5.52 18.26 -4.03
N GLU A 75 4.79 17.92 -2.96
CA GLU A 75 5.01 16.69 -2.21
C GLU A 75 5.00 15.43 -3.08
N ALA A 76 4.14 15.38 -4.11
CA ALA A 76 4.07 14.22 -5.00
C ALA A 76 5.37 13.94 -5.76
N GLY A 77 6.11 14.97 -6.17
CA GLY A 77 7.38 14.83 -6.90
C GLY A 77 8.61 14.66 -6.01
N LYS A 78 8.44 14.74 -4.68
CA LYS A 78 9.53 14.42 -3.73
C LYS A 78 9.84 12.92 -3.81
N PRO A 79 11.11 12.50 -3.71
CA PRO A 79 11.48 11.10 -3.82
C PRO A 79 10.90 10.25 -2.69
N PHE A 80 10.80 8.95 -2.94
CA PHE A 80 10.81 7.96 -1.89
C PHE A 80 12.20 7.84 -1.27
N THR A 81 12.24 7.44 -0.02
CA THR A 81 13.46 7.04 0.67
C THR A 81 13.37 5.56 1.00
N LYS A 82 14.36 4.77 0.61
CA LYS A 82 14.42 3.34 0.92
C LYS A 82 14.44 3.14 2.44
N ALA A 83 13.54 2.30 2.94
CA ALA A 83 13.43 1.92 4.34
C ALA A 83 14.46 0.85 4.73
N THR A 84 14.79 0.79 6.02
CA THR A 84 15.40 -0.38 6.66
C THR A 84 14.41 -1.54 6.69
N GLU A 85 14.90 -2.77 6.92
CA GLU A 85 14.05 -3.95 7.10
C GLU A 85 13.10 -3.78 8.30
N ASP A 86 13.58 -3.25 9.42
CA ASP A 86 12.73 -2.96 10.59
C ASP A 86 11.58 -2.00 10.27
N GLN A 87 11.86 -0.96 9.47
CA GLN A 87 10.84 0.00 9.08
C GLN A 87 9.85 -0.62 8.08
N GLU A 88 10.32 -1.49 7.20
CA GLU A 88 9.46 -2.28 6.32
C GLU A 88 8.51 -3.19 7.12
N LEU A 89 9.01 -3.88 8.14
CA LEU A 89 8.17 -4.69 9.03
C LEU A 89 7.14 -3.83 9.77
N LYS A 90 7.53 -2.65 10.26
CA LYS A 90 6.60 -1.70 10.90
C LYS A 90 5.50 -1.25 9.94
N ASN A 91 5.85 -0.93 8.69
CA ASN A 91 4.88 -0.54 7.67
C ASN A 91 3.82 -1.64 7.45
N ARG A 92 4.25 -2.89 7.31
CA ARG A 92 3.34 -4.03 7.08
C ARG A 92 2.41 -4.30 8.26
N LYS A 93 2.85 -4.05 9.50
CA LYS A 93 2.08 -4.28 10.73
C LYS A 93 0.93 -3.31 10.95
N VAL A 94 0.90 -2.16 10.27
CA VAL A 94 -0.16 -1.14 10.43
C VAL A 94 -1.55 -1.67 10.09
N PHE A 95 -1.64 -2.54 9.09
CA PHE A 95 -2.89 -3.08 8.60
C PHE A 95 -2.89 -4.62 8.58
N SER A 96 -1.90 -5.25 9.24
CA SER A 96 -1.76 -6.70 9.35
C SER A 96 -1.61 -7.12 10.81
N LEU A 97 -2.53 -7.94 11.29
CA LEU A 97 -2.48 -8.60 12.59
C LEU A 97 -1.74 -9.93 12.46
N ASN A 98 -0.53 -9.99 13.01
CA ASN A 98 0.14 -11.24 13.29
C ASN A 98 -0.35 -11.78 14.64
N PRO A 99 -0.83 -13.03 14.75
CA PRO A 99 -1.23 -13.63 16.03
C PRO A 99 -0.13 -13.63 17.11
N LYS A 100 1.14 -13.44 16.74
CA LYS A 100 2.26 -13.27 17.67
C LYS A 100 2.35 -11.86 18.29
N ASP A 101 1.86 -10.84 17.59
CA ASP A 101 1.97 -9.43 17.97
C ASP A 101 0.66 -8.86 18.54
N TYR A 102 -0.47 -9.50 18.25
CA TYR A 102 -1.85 -9.05 18.56
C TYR A 102 -2.58 -10.15 19.33
N PRO A 103 -3.80 -9.94 19.89
CA PRO A 103 -4.51 -10.99 20.62
C PRO A 103 -4.39 -12.33 19.90
N PRO A 104 -4.21 -13.45 20.62
CA PRO A 104 -3.76 -14.73 20.05
C PRO A 104 -4.60 -15.25 18.87
N SER A 105 -5.81 -14.72 18.71
CA SER A 105 -6.74 -15.04 17.63
C SER A 105 -6.47 -14.31 16.30
N GLY A 106 -5.70 -13.23 16.28
CA GLY A 106 -5.51 -12.38 15.08
C GLY A 106 -6.81 -11.72 14.60
N LEU A 107 -7.76 -11.51 15.51
CA LEU A 107 -9.08 -10.98 15.23
C LEU A 107 -9.19 -9.50 15.58
N PHE A 108 -9.98 -8.78 14.79
CA PHE A 108 -10.48 -7.45 15.13
C PHE A 108 -11.95 -7.32 14.76
N GLN A 109 -12.66 -6.41 15.41
CA GLN A 109 -14.06 -6.12 15.13
C GLN A 109 -14.14 -4.80 14.36
N ALA A 110 -14.93 -4.77 13.27
CA ALA A 110 -15.28 -3.55 12.57
C ALA A 110 -16.75 -3.64 12.15
N GLU A 111 -17.53 -2.59 12.39
CA GLU A 111 -18.96 -2.53 12.03
C GLU A 111 -19.76 -3.75 12.52
N GLY A 112 -19.50 -4.18 13.76
CA GLY A 112 -20.18 -5.33 14.37
C GLY A 112 -19.76 -6.71 13.84
N LYS A 113 -18.86 -6.78 12.85
CA LYS A 113 -18.36 -8.03 12.27
C LYS A 113 -16.92 -8.31 12.68
N TRP A 114 -16.60 -9.60 12.81
CA TRP A 114 -15.23 -10.06 13.08
C TRP A 114 -14.45 -10.28 11.78
N TYR A 115 -13.24 -9.75 11.75
CA TYR A 115 -12.29 -9.89 10.66
C TYR A 115 -10.98 -10.48 11.17
N THR A 116 -10.26 -11.16 10.28
CA THR A 116 -8.98 -11.82 10.61
C THR A 116 -7.81 -11.15 9.90
N ASN A 117 -6.67 -11.08 10.57
CA ASN A 117 -5.32 -10.87 10.04
C ASN A 117 -5.03 -9.55 9.31
N SER A 118 -5.98 -8.87 8.67
CA SER A 118 -5.67 -7.65 7.93
C SER A 118 -6.89 -6.77 7.64
N TRP A 119 -6.69 -5.46 7.61
CA TRP A 119 -7.68 -4.49 7.14
C TRP A 119 -8.10 -4.72 5.69
N CYS A 120 -7.27 -5.34 4.86
CA CYS A 120 -7.67 -5.68 3.49
C CYS A 120 -8.87 -6.64 3.47
N LYS A 121 -8.98 -7.58 4.42
CA LYS A 121 -10.16 -8.45 4.53
C LYS A 121 -11.40 -7.70 5.00
N TYR A 122 -11.20 -6.62 5.75
CA TYR A 122 -12.27 -5.70 6.06
C TYR A 122 -12.68 -4.95 4.78
N TYR A 123 -11.83 -4.10 4.21
CA TYR A 123 -12.19 -3.24 3.07
C TYR A 123 -12.61 -3.99 1.81
N TRP A 124 -12.04 -5.17 1.55
CA TRP A 124 -12.24 -5.96 0.33
C TRP A 124 -12.81 -7.35 0.62
N GLU A 125 -13.72 -7.43 1.60
CA GLU A 125 -14.36 -8.67 2.06
C GLU A 125 -14.88 -9.54 0.90
N GLU A 126 -15.55 -8.93 -0.08
CA GLU A 126 -16.13 -9.63 -1.23
C GLU A 126 -15.05 -10.28 -2.11
N VAL A 127 -13.92 -9.58 -2.34
CA VAL A 127 -12.78 -10.10 -3.11
C VAL A 127 -12.19 -11.33 -2.41
N TYR A 128 -11.98 -11.25 -1.09
CA TYR A 128 -11.47 -12.38 -0.31
C TYR A 128 -12.45 -13.55 -0.24
N ARG A 129 -13.76 -13.30 -0.20
CA ARG A 129 -14.80 -14.35 -0.19
C ARG A 129 -14.92 -15.05 -1.56
N ALA A 130 -14.77 -14.31 -2.65
CA ALA A 130 -14.86 -14.84 -4.02
C ALA A 130 -13.58 -15.58 -4.47
N ALA A 131 -12.45 -15.34 -3.80
CA ALA A 131 -11.16 -15.91 -4.18
C ALA A 131 -11.07 -17.43 -3.94
N PRO A 132 -10.48 -18.20 -4.87
CA PRO A 132 -10.23 -19.63 -4.69
C PRO A 132 -9.32 -19.91 -3.49
N ARG A 133 -9.52 -21.07 -2.84
CA ARG A 133 -8.68 -21.51 -1.72
C ARG A 133 -7.39 -22.19 -2.22
N PRO A 134 -6.25 -22.03 -1.52
CA PRO A 134 -6.08 -21.20 -0.33
C PRO A 134 -6.02 -19.71 -0.69
N THR A 135 -6.87 -18.90 -0.05
CA THR A 135 -7.03 -17.47 -0.37
C THR A 135 -5.73 -16.68 -0.21
N SER A 136 -4.86 -17.11 0.70
CA SER A 136 -3.55 -16.49 0.94
C SER A 136 -2.59 -16.55 -0.25
N ARG A 137 -2.83 -17.42 -1.24
CA ARG A 137 -2.05 -17.50 -2.47
C ARG A 137 -2.72 -16.81 -3.65
N THR A 138 -4.03 -16.58 -3.58
CA THR A 138 -4.83 -16.05 -4.69
C THR A 138 -5.05 -14.55 -4.57
N VAL A 139 -5.15 -14.01 -3.36
CA VAL A 139 -5.35 -12.57 -3.11
C VAL A 139 -4.39 -12.06 -2.05
N ASN A 140 -3.65 -11.02 -2.40
CA ASN A 140 -2.74 -10.31 -1.52
C ASN A 140 -3.25 -8.89 -1.23
N CYS A 141 -2.83 -8.34 -0.10
CA CYS A 141 -3.03 -6.94 0.25
C CYS A 141 -1.83 -6.15 -0.26
N ASP A 142 -1.99 -5.44 -1.39
CA ASP A 142 -0.97 -4.52 -1.90
C ASP A 142 -1.04 -3.19 -1.14
N GLU A 143 0.11 -2.53 -0.98
CA GLU A 143 0.23 -1.27 -0.25
C GLU A 143 1.00 -0.22 -1.07
N PHE A 144 0.49 1.02 -1.04
CA PHE A 144 1.16 2.17 -1.65
C PHE A 144 1.03 3.42 -0.77
N PRO A 145 2.12 4.13 -0.42
CA PRO A 145 3.52 3.86 -0.77
C PRO A 145 4.03 2.50 -0.29
N TRP A 146 5.02 1.95 -0.98
CA TRP A 146 5.50 0.59 -0.71
C TRP A 146 6.09 0.44 0.69
N ALA A 147 5.91 -0.75 1.28
CA ALA A 147 6.51 -1.18 2.55
C ALA A 147 8.00 -0.86 2.65
N SER A 148 8.71 -1.01 1.53
CA SER A 148 10.14 -0.83 1.41
C SER A 148 10.58 0.64 1.40
N THR A 149 9.66 1.59 1.64
CA THR A 149 9.90 3.04 1.71
C THR A 149 9.61 3.60 3.10
N THR A 150 10.30 4.68 3.49
CA THR A 150 10.00 5.40 4.74
C THR A 150 8.63 6.09 4.73
N GLN A 151 8.03 6.24 3.54
CA GLN A 151 6.68 6.78 3.34
C GLN A 151 5.58 5.73 3.49
N GLY A 152 5.93 4.47 3.79
CA GLY A 152 4.96 3.40 4.03
C GLY A 152 4.06 3.67 5.23
N ALA A 153 3.09 2.77 5.43
CA ALA A 153 1.91 3.00 6.28
C ALA A 153 2.23 3.48 7.71
N ALA A 154 3.33 3.04 8.32
CA ALA A 154 3.67 3.39 9.71
C ALA A 154 4.03 4.86 9.91
N SER A 155 4.51 5.54 8.86
CA SER A 155 4.87 6.96 8.90
C SER A 155 3.94 7.83 8.06
N ALA A 156 3.04 7.22 7.30
CA ALA A 156 2.17 7.89 6.33
C ALA A 156 1.06 8.74 6.97
N LYS A 157 0.72 8.54 8.25
CA LYS A 157 -0.40 9.24 8.93
C LYS A 157 -1.72 9.18 8.13
N GLY A 158 -2.01 8.01 7.56
CA GLY A 158 -3.19 7.78 6.71
C GLY A 158 -3.02 8.13 5.22
N HIS A 159 -1.89 8.71 4.82
CA HIS A 159 -1.53 8.93 3.40
C HIS A 159 -0.98 7.67 2.74
N PHE A 160 -1.74 6.58 2.80
CA PHE A 160 -1.46 5.34 2.11
C PHE A 160 -2.75 4.69 1.60
N SER A 161 -2.58 3.74 0.70
CA SER A 161 -3.64 3.00 0.05
C SER A 161 -3.33 1.52 0.15
N ILE A 162 -4.34 0.71 0.45
CA ILE A 162 -4.29 -0.74 0.39
C ILE A 162 -5.38 -1.28 -0.53
N LYS A 163 -5.04 -2.28 -1.33
CA LYS A 163 -5.97 -2.93 -2.26
C LYS A 163 -5.79 -4.44 -2.26
N ALA A 164 -6.90 -5.16 -2.21
CA ALA A 164 -6.89 -6.59 -2.46
C ALA A 164 -6.73 -6.81 -3.97
N ILE A 165 -5.65 -7.47 -4.35
CA ILE A 165 -5.30 -7.75 -5.76
C ILE A 165 -4.85 -9.20 -5.91
N SER A 166 -4.73 -9.67 -7.15
CA SER A 166 -4.16 -10.97 -7.48
C SER A 166 -2.81 -11.20 -6.79
N GLY A 167 -2.71 -12.33 -6.08
CA GLY A 167 -1.51 -12.70 -5.35
C GLY A 167 -0.29 -12.90 -6.25
N THR A 168 -0.50 -13.48 -7.44
CA THR A 168 0.55 -13.65 -8.45
C THR A 168 1.08 -12.29 -8.92
N GLN A 169 0.18 -11.35 -9.20
CA GLN A 169 0.58 -10.01 -9.66
C GLN A 169 1.33 -9.24 -8.58
N ASN A 170 0.84 -9.29 -7.34
CA ASN A 170 1.48 -8.63 -6.21
C ASN A 170 2.91 -9.17 -5.94
N GLN A 171 3.06 -10.49 -5.96
CA GLN A 171 4.36 -11.16 -5.77
C GLN A 171 5.31 -10.87 -6.93
N SER A 172 4.81 -10.88 -8.17
CA SER A 172 5.60 -10.54 -9.34
C SER A 172 6.13 -9.10 -9.26
N HIS A 173 5.28 -8.14 -8.91
CA HIS A 173 5.72 -6.75 -8.72
C HIS A 173 6.73 -6.62 -7.58
N GLY A 174 6.48 -7.27 -6.44
CA GLY A 174 7.40 -7.27 -5.29
C GLY A 174 8.79 -7.80 -5.66
N GLY A 175 8.86 -8.89 -6.43
CA GLY A 175 10.10 -9.43 -6.97
C GLY A 175 10.81 -8.46 -7.91
N THR A 176 10.05 -7.81 -8.81
CA THR A 176 10.58 -6.82 -9.76
C THR A 176 11.17 -5.59 -9.04
N VAL A 177 10.45 -5.02 -8.08
CA VAL A 177 10.95 -3.90 -7.25
C VAL A 177 12.18 -4.32 -6.47
N GLY A 178 12.15 -5.49 -5.83
CA GLY A 178 13.29 -6.03 -5.06
C GLY A 178 14.55 -6.17 -5.93
N ASN A 179 14.43 -6.84 -7.08
CA ASN A 179 15.54 -7.00 -8.02
C ASN A 179 16.07 -5.65 -8.54
N TRP A 180 15.16 -4.71 -8.87
CA TRP A 180 15.55 -3.37 -9.29
C TRP A 180 16.32 -2.63 -8.18
N THR A 181 15.83 -2.65 -6.94
CA THR A 181 16.51 -1.99 -5.81
C THR A 181 17.91 -2.58 -5.57
N ASN A 182 18.07 -3.90 -5.69
CA ASN A 182 19.36 -4.57 -5.60
C ASN A 182 20.30 -4.18 -6.74
N THR A 183 19.80 -4.15 -7.97
CA THR A 183 20.57 -3.76 -9.17
C THR A 183 21.05 -2.32 -9.07
N GLN A 184 20.21 -1.43 -8.54
CA GLN A 184 20.56 -0.02 -8.29
C GLN A 184 21.41 0.19 -7.03
N ARG A 185 21.69 -0.88 -6.27
CA ARG A 185 22.41 -0.87 -4.98
C ARG A 185 21.83 0.16 -4.01
N LEU A 186 20.50 0.21 -3.92
CA LEU A 186 19.79 1.09 -3.01
C LEU A 186 19.94 0.59 -1.57
N LEU A 187 20.55 1.42 -0.73
CA LEU A 187 20.65 1.21 0.72
C LEU A 187 19.54 1.98 1.44
N ALA A 188 19.30 1.64 2.71
CA ALA A 188 18.40 2.43 3.54
C ALA A 188 18.85 3.90 3.57
N GLY A 189 17.91 4.84 3.42
CA GLY A 189 18.20 6.27 3.30
C GLY A 189 18.42 6.76 1.85
N ASP A 190 18.65 5.86 0.89
CA ASP A 190 18.77 6.28 -0.51
C ASP A 190 17.43 6.78 -1.07
N SER A 191 17.53 7.82 -1.91
CA SER A 191 16.38 8.38 -2.61
C SER A 191 16.15 7.75 -3.98
N PHE A 192 14.89 7.55 -4.33
CA PHE A 192 14.45 7.09 -5.65
C PHE A 192 13.04 7.55 -5.99
N TRP A 193 12.67 7.42 -7.26
CA TRP A 193 11.32 7.72 -7.76
C TRP A 193 10.73 6.51 -8.47
N TYR A 194 9.44 6.59 -8.78
CA TYR A 194 8.79 5.71 -9.73
C TYR A 194 8.17 6.53 -10.87
N GLU A 195 7.97 5.88 -12.01
CA GLU A 195 7.13 6.40 -13.08
C GLU A 195 6.23 5.30 -13.63
N ILE A 196 5.07 5.71 -14.15
CA ILE A 196 4.19 4.83 -14.91
C ILE A 196 4.16 5.38 -16.33
N ILE A 197 4.62 4.56 -17.27
CA ILE A 197 4.67 4.86 -18.70
C ILE A 197 3.53 4.08 -19.36
N PRO A 198 2.61 4.74 -20.09
CA PRO A 198 1.57 4.07 -20.87
C PRO A 198 2.13 3.04 -21.88
#